data_AF-A0A164LA23-F1
#
_entry.id   AF-A0A164LA23-F1
#
_cell.length_a   1.000
_cell.length_b   1.000
_cell.length_c   1.000
_cell.angle_alpha   90.00
_cell.angle_beta   90.00
_cell.angle_gamma   90.00
#
_symmetry.space_group_name_H-M   'P 1'
#
loop_
_entity.id
_entity.type
_entity.pdbx_description
1 polymer ?
#
loop_
_entity_poly.entity_id
_entity_poly.type
_entity_poly.pdbx_seq_one_letter_code
_entity_poly.pdbx_strand_id
1 'polypeptide(L)'
;MDDETLGILFIFGFIWLICGLIAGVVASNKDRSGGGFILLGFLLGPIGVLAAVLAPRGTPPVPAGLRAVTCTRCNAAQNVDLTQPQFECWQCHTTMPIPAK
;
A
#
# COMPACT_ATOMS: atom_id res chain seq x y z
N MET A 1 1.91 -33.63 24.84
CA MET A 1 2.49 -32.29 24.69
C MET A 1 2.68 -31.77 26.08
N ASP A 2 3.93 -31.76 26.51
CA ASP A 2 4.41 -31.13 27.74
C ASP A 2 4.24 -29.60 27.69
N ASP A 3 4.16 -28.97 28.86
CA ASP A 3 3.98 -27.52 29.00
C ASP A 3 5.12 -26.72 28.35
N GLU A 4 6.34 -27.27 28.31
CA GLU A 4 7.48 -26.68 27.61
C GLU A 4 7.24 -26.61 26.10
N THR A 5 6.77 -27.71 25.49
CA THR A 5 6.42 -27.75 24.07
C THR A 5 5.30 -26.76 23.72
N LEU A 6 4.29 -26.63 24.59
CA LEU A 6 3.23 -25.62 24.42
C LEU A 6 3.79 -24.19 24.45
N GLY A 7 4.68 -23.90 25.41
CA GLY A 7 5.34 -22.61 25.52
C GLY A 7 6.18 -22.26 24.28
N ILE A 8 6.93 -23.24 23.75
CA ILE A 8 7.74 -23.07 22.54
C ILE A 8 6.85 -22.76 21.32
N LEU A 9 5.77 -23.52 21.11
CA LEU A 9 4.84 -23.28 20.00
C LEU A 9 4.16 -21.92 20.11
N PHE A 10 3.81 -21.48 21.32
CA PHE A 10 3.23 -20.17 21.54
C PHE A 10 4.20 -19.05 21.15
N ILE A 11 5.47 -19.14 21.54
CA ILE A 11 6.51 -18.17 21.16
C ILE A 11 6.66 -18.11 19.63
N PHE A 12 6.78 -19.26 18.97
CA PHE A 12 6.90 -19.29 17.51
C PHE A 12 5.66 -18.72 16.80
N GLY A 13 4.47 -19.07 17.26
CA GLY A 13 3.21 -18.51 16.75
C GLY A 13 3.13 -17.00 16.93
N PHE A 14 3.59 -16.48 18.07
CA PHE A 14 3.62 -15.04 18.34
C PHE A 14 4.63 -14.30 17.44
N ILE A 15 5.81 -14.87 17.22
CA ILE A 15 6.80 -14.32 16.28
C ILE A 15 6.22 -14.27 14.87
N TRP A 16 5.59 -15.34 14.40
CA TRP A 16 4.96 -15.39 13.08
C TRP A 16 3.80 -14.39 12.93
N LEU A 17 3.00 -14.22 13.98
CA LEU A 17 1.96 -13.19 14.03
C LEU A 17 2.54 -11.78 13.88
N ILE A 18 3.60 -11.45 14.63
CA ILE A 18 4.28 -10.15 14.54
C ILE A 18 4.85 -9.94 13.13
N CYS A 19 5.49 -10.97 12.55
CA CYS A 19 6.00 -10.90 11.18
C CYS A 19 4.90 -10.59 10.16
N GLY A 20 3.73 -11.23 10.28
CA GLY A 20 2.56 -10.92 9.47
C GLY A 20 2.16 -9.44 9.56
N LEU A 21 1.98 -8.94 10.78
CA LEU A 21 1.57 -7.54 10.98
C LEU A 21 2.59 -6.55 10.40
N ILE A 22 3.89 -6.77 10.64
CA ILE A 22 4.95 -5.90 10.10
C ILE A 22 4.95 -5.92 8.57
N ALA A 23 4.88 -7.11 7.96
CA ALA A 23 4.85 -7.25 6.50
C ALA A 23 3.64 -6.49 5.90
N GLY A 24 2.48 -6.62 6.54
CA GLY A 24 1.26 -5.90 6.17
C GLY A 24 1.40 -4.38 6.20
N VAL A 25 1.91 -3.83 7.29
CA VAL A 25 2.09 -2.38 7.44
C VAL A 25 3.08 -1.83 6.41
N VAL A 26 4.21 -2.52 6.21
CA VAL A 26 5.22 -2.12 5.21
C VAL A 26 4.63 -2.11 3.80
N ALA A 27 3.82 -3.11 3.45
CA ALA A 27 3.17 -3.18 2.15
C ALA A 27 2.10 -2.10 1.96
N SER A 28 1.25 -1.85 2.97
CA SER A 28 0.22 -0.80 2.90
C SER A 28 0.80 0.58 2.65
N ASN A 29 1.95 0.91 3.27
CA ASN A 29 2.65 2.18 3.05
C ASN A 29 3.29 2.31 1.66
N LYS A 30 3.29 1.23 0.87
CA LYS A 30 3.81 1.17 -0.49
C LYS A 30 2.70 1.04 -1.52
N ASP A 31 1.46 1.35 -1.16
CA ASP A 31 0.28 1.19 -2.04
C ASP A 31 0.12 -0.27 -2.54
N ARG A 32 0.54 -1.23 -1.72
CA ARG A 32 0.35 -2.68 -1.96
C ARG A 32 -0.76 -3.23 -1.06
N SER A 33 -1.22 -4.44 -1.38
CA SER A 33 -2.26 -5.12 -0.60
C SER A 33 -1.75 -5.51 0.80
N GLY A 34 -2.06 -4.69 1.80
CA GLY A 34 -1.69 -4.96 3.20
C GLY A 34 -2.12 -6.35 3.67
N GLY A 35 -3.39 -6.73 3.44
CA GLY A 35 -3.90 -8.05 3.83
C GLY A 35 -3.18 -9.23 3.17
N GLY A 36 -2.76 -9.08 1.90
CA GLY A 36 -1.98 -10.10 1.21
C GLY A 36 -0.61 -10.29 1.85
N PHE A 37 0.06 -9.20 2.21
CA PHE A 37 1.35 -9.24 2.89
C PHE A 37 1.25 -9.64 4.36
N ILE A 38 0.12 -9.41 5.05
CA ILE A 38 -0.12 -9.99 6.38
C ILE A 38 -0.11 -11.50 6.31
N LEU A 39 -0.89 -12.07 5.38
CA LEU A 39 -0.94 -13.53 5.20
C LEU A 39 0.44 -14.08 4.82
N LEU A 40 1.16 -13.39 3.93
CA LEU A 40 2.49 -13.80 3.48
C LEU A 40 3.53 -13.73 4.59
N GLY A 41 3.52 -12.67 5.41
CA GLY A 41 4.37 -12.56 6.61
C GLY A 41 3.99 -13.55 7.70
N PHE A 42 2.71 -13.88 7.85
CA PHE A 42 2.26 -14.91 8.77
C PHE A 42 2.58 -16.31 8.28
N LEU A 43 2.69 -16.57 6.98
CA LEU A 43 2.98 -17.91 6.44
C LEU A 43 4.47 -18.18 6.18
N LEU A 44 5.29 -17.13 6.11
CA LEU A 44 6.73 -17.24 5.85
C LEU A 44 7.58 -16.66 6.99
N GLY A 45 6.94 -16.11 8.03
CA GLY A 45 7.60 -15.45 9.13
C GLY A 45 8.50 -14.28 8.66
N PRO A 46 9.77 -14.22 9.11
CA PRO A 46 10.69 -13.14 8.75
C PRO A 46 10.93 -12.99 7.23
N ILE A 47 10.84 -14.08 6.47
CA ILE A 47 11.02 -14.04 5.01
C ILE A 47 9.91 -13.22 4.36
N GLY A 48 8.68 -13.29 4.88
CA GLY A 48 7.58 -12.48 4.36
C GLY A 48 7.73 -10.99 4.68
N VAL A 49 8.38 -10.64 5.79
CA VAL A 49 8.77 -9.26 6.08
C VAL A 49 9.81 -8.77 5.07
N LEU A 50 10.84 -9.57 4.78
CA LEU A 50 11.84 -9.24 3.74
C LEU A 50 11.19 -9.03 2.38
N ALA A 51 10.23 -9.88 2.00
CA ALA A 51 9.47 -9.71 0.77
C ALA A 51 8.72 -8.36 0.74
N ALA A 52 8.08 -7.95 1.85
CA ALA A 52 7.40 -6.65 1.95
C ALA A 52 8.37 -5.47 1.83
N VAL A 53 9.56 -5.58 2.44
CA VAL A 53 10.61 -4.55 2.39
C VAL A 53 11.22 -4.41 1.00
N LEU A 54 11.41 -5.51 0.27
CA LEU A 54 11.97 -5.49 -1.08
C LEU A 54 10.93 -5.21 -2.17
N ALA A 55 9.64 -5.39 -1.87
CA ALA A 55 8.58 -5.10 -2.83
C ALA A 55 8.61 -3.62 -3.27
N PRO A 56 8.56 -3.33 -4.58
CA PRO A 56 8.43 -1.97 -5.07
C PRO A 56 7.03 -1.43 -4.77
N ARG A 57 6.87 -0.11 -4.79
CA ARG A 57 5.57 0.55 -4.65
C ARG A 57 4.59 0.01 -5.70
N GLY A 58 3.32 -0.13 -5.30
CA GLY A 58 2.25 -0.65 -6.16
C GLY A 58 1.86 0.34 -7.25
N THR A 59 1.99 1.62 -6.96
CA THR A 59 1.76 2.72 -7.90
C THR A 59 3.08 3.40 -8.25
N PRO A 60 3.31 3.73 -9.54
CA PRO A 60 4.45 4.55 -9.93
C PRO A 60 4.36 5.92 -9.25
N PRO A 61 5.50 6.52 -8.85
CA PRO A 61 5.49 7.86 -8.31
C PRO A 61 4.93 8.84 -9.36
N VAL A 62 4.22 9.86 -8.88
CA VAL A 62 3.73 10.93 -9.74
C VAL A 62 4.94 11.64 -10.37
N PRO A 63 4.95 11.87 -11.71
CA PRO A 63 6.03 12.60 -12.36
C PRO A 63 6.22 14.01 -11.78
N ALA A 64 7.44 14.52 -11.83
CA ALA A 64 7.74 15.88 -11.37
C ALA A 64 6.89 16.92 -12.11
N GLY A 65 6.34 17.89 -11.37
CA GLY A 65 5.43 18.92 -11.91
C GLY A 65 3.96 18.51 -12.01
N LEU A 66 3.65 17.22 -11.82
CA LEU A 66 2.27 16.72 -11.82
C LEU A 66 1.78 16.42 -10.41
N ARG A 67 0.46 16.30 -10.26
CA ARG A 67 -0.19 15.81 -9.05
C ARG A 67 -1.28 14.80 -9.39
N ALA A 68 -1.36 13.71 -8.63
CA ALA A 68 -2.48 12.78 -8.70
C ALA A 68 -3.75 13.44 -8.14
N VAL A 69 -4.80 13.50 -8.95
CA VAL A 69 -6.13 13.99 -8.56
C VAL A 69 -7.20 13.01 -9.03
N THR A 70 -8.31 12.98 -8.29
CA THR A 70 -9.49 12.19 -8.64
C THR A 70 -10.58 13.10 -9.16
N CYS A 71 -11.14 12.78 -10.33
CA CYS A 71 -12.24 13.55 -10.91
C CYS A 71 -13.50 13.43 -10.04
N THR A 72 -14.05 14.54 -9.55
CA THR A 72 -15.26 14.53 -8.72
C THR A 72 -16.54 14.16 -9.48
N ARG A 73 -16.52 14.21 -10.82
CA ARG A 73 -17.67 13.82 -11.67
C ARG A 73 -17.72 12.32 -11.97
N CYS A 74 -16.60 11.71 -12.38
CA CYS A 74 -16.56 10.31 -12.83
C CYS A 74 -15.62 9.40 -12.04
N ASN A 75 -14.97 9.92 -10.99
CA ASN A 75 -14.02 9.20 -10.14
C ASN A 75 -12.75 8.69 -10.85
N ALA A 76 -12.46 9.17 -12.06
CA ALA A 76 -11.23 8.86 -12.77
C ALA A 76 -10.01 9.47 -12.06
N ALA A 77 -9.04 8.62 -11.70
CA ALA A 77 -7.73 9.05 -11.21
C ALA A 77 -6.84 9.49 -12.37
N GLN A 78 -6.14 10.60 -12.23
CA GLN A 78 -5.23 11.11 -13.25
C GLN A 78 -4.17 12.04 -12.67
N ASN A 79 -3.08 12.22 -13.42
CA ASN A 79 -2.04 13.17 -13.09
C ASN A 79 -2.30 14.47 -13.84
N VAL A 80 -2.34 15.60 -13.12
CA VAL A 80 -2.60 16.92 -13.69
C VAL A 80 -1.45 17.88 -13.43
N ASP A 81 -1.24 18.82 -14.33
CA ASP A 81 -0.21 19.84 -14.22
C ASP A 81 -0.63 20.93 -13.22
N LEU A 82 0.21 21.21 -12.22
CA LEU A 82 -0.07 22.19 -11.17
C LEU A 82 0.13 23.65 -11.64
N THR A 83 0.71 23.87 -12.81
CA THR A 83 0.90 25.22 -13.37
C THR A 83 -0.42 25.84 -13.86
N GLN A 84 -1.47 25.03 -14.01
CA GLN A 84 -2.77 25.46 -14.52
C GLN A 84 -3.81 25.50 -13.39
N PRO A 85 -4.77 26.44 -13.40
CA PRO A 85 -5.80 26.51 -12.36
C PRO A 85 -6.89 25.42 -12.51
N GLN A 86 -6.94 24.77 -13.68
CA GLN A 86 -7.97 23.81 -14.06
C GLN A 86 -7.38 22.72 -14.94
N PHE A 87 -8.04 21.56 -14.99
CA PHE A 87 -7.66 20.43 -15.83
C PHE A 87 -8.88 19.84 -16.52
N GLU A 88 -8.67 19.23 -17.69
CA GLU A 88 -9.68 18.42 -18.37
C GLU A 88 -9.54 16.95 -17.96
N CYS A 89 -10.64 16.33 -17.52
CA CYS A 89 -10.64 14.91 -17.18
C CYS A 89 -10.54 14.01 -18.43
N TRP A 90 -9.54 13.13 -18.50
CA TRP A 90 -9.34 12.22 -19.64
C TRP A 90 -10.52 11.26 -19.91
N GLN A 91 -11.34 10.96 -18.91
CA GLN A 91 -12.45 10.00 -19.03
C GLN A 91 -13.77 10.66 -19.40
N CYS A 92 -14.11 11.81 -18.79
CA CYS A 92 -15.42 12.45 -18.97
C CYS A 92 -15.36 13.84 -19.63
N HIS A 93 -14.18 14.27 -20.09
CA HIS A 93 -13.94 15.52 -20.83
C HIS A 93 -14.52 16.76 -20.16
N THR A 94 -14.60 16.74 -18.82
CA THR A 94 -15.10 17.86 -18.03
C THR A 94 -13.92 18.64 -17.49
N THR A 95 -13.95 19.95 -17.69
CA THR A 95 -12.97 20.88 -17.11
C THR A 95 -13.35 21.17 -15.67
N MET A 96 -12.42 21.00 -14.75
CA MET A 96 -12.64 21.21 -13.32
C MET A 96 -11.45 21.94 -12.69
N PRO A 97 -11.67 22.71 -11.62
CA PRO A 97 -10.57 23.36 -10.91
C PRO A 97 -9.68 22.31 -10.24
N ILE A 98 -8.38 22.61 -10.18
CA ILE A 98 -7.41 21.82 -9.46
C ILE A 98 -7.61 22.05 -7.94
N PRO A 99 -7.86 21.02 -7.11
CA PRO A 99 -8.11 21.21 -5.67
C PRO A 99 -6.94 21.92 -4.98
N ALA A 100 -7.20 22.91 -4.12
CA ALA A 100 -6.16 23.47 -3.27
C ALA A 100 -5.54 22.36 -2.39
N LYS A 101 -4.24 22.48 -2.11
CA LYS A 101 -3.52 21.52 -1.26
C LYS A 101 -4.02 21.59 0.18
#